data_AF-A0A259HCP2-F1
#
_entry.id   AF-A0A259HCP2-F1
#
_cell.length_a   1.000
_cell.length_b   1.000
_cell.length_c   1.000
_cell.angle_alpha   90.00
_cell.angle_beta   90.00
_cell.angle_gamma   90.00
#
_symmetry.space_group_name_H-M   'P 1'
#
loop_
_entity.id
_entity.type
_entity.pdbx_description
1 polymer ?
#
loop_
_entity_poly.entity_id
_entity_poly.type
_entity_poly.pdbx_seq_one_letter_code
_entity_poly.pdbx_strand_id
1 'polypeptide(L)'
;MFFTLPDFSDVSLRDYQETMQRPFFSLSKKKRLKPIEYLSPDKSVTVHVSANPEYGMATIWDADIMIYLASHLNELRERGDNDMSPTIRLQPGDLLKRICWGVSGRAYERLIGALDRLQATTIKTNIRANSKSRETTFSWIDSYTHLVDERTQRSLGMEITLSKWFFDGVMDKRNVLAISPLYFEITSGLGKWLYRAARKHAGGNGPEGFTIGFETLHQKSGSESSLPSFKNKILELARANNLPDISLDVIGPETPRPKLRMTMRKHLACDAPASNAAQSSVALVSPTPGIRPAKVKQQRASWPSEQDQMPPAAIRSLLASAASNLRAERGDTAGPAPSAPAGPASAQDVLGAEMYAAIKAESPGWDLDVLMQQFDSFM
;
A
#
# COMPACT_ATOMS: atom_id res chain seq x y z
N MET A 1 7.69 -20.06 18.94
CA MET A 1 7.54 -18.84 19.77
C MET A 1 7.80 -17.66 18.84
N PHE A 2 6.76 -16.98 18.36
CA PHE A 2 6.97 -15.75 17.57
C PHE A 2 7.22 -14.62 18.56
N PHE A 3 8.37 -13.96 18.43
CA PHE A 3 8.61 -12.72 19.14
C PHE A 3 7.54 -11.72 18.71
N THR A 4 6.95 -11.01 19.67
CA THR A 4 6.21 -9.78 19.37
C THR A 4 7.19 -8.89 18.63
N LEU A 5 6.92 -8.68 17.35
CA LEU A 5 7.70 -7.74 16.57
C LEU A 5 7.54 -6.37 17.24
N PRO A 6 8.63 -5.58 17.35
CA PRO A 6 8.54 -4.22 17.85
C PRO A 6 7.39 -3.48 17.16
N ASP A 7 6.66 -2.64 17.89
CA ASP A 7 5.66 -1.77 17.28
C ASP A 7 6.36 -0.86 16.28
N PHE A 8 6.19 -1.18 15.01
CA PHE A 8 6.85 -0.52 13.88
C PHE A 8 5.99 0.60 13.31
N SER A 9 4.97 1.08 14.02
CA SER A 9 4.10 2.16 13.55
C SER A 9 4.88 3.46 13.21
N ASP A 10 6.01 3.73 13.87
CA ASP A 10 6.83 4.94 13.69
C ASP A 10 7.95 4.86 12.63
N VAL A 11 8.02 3.76 11.87
CA VAL A 11 9.13 3.53 10.93
C VAL A 11 9.08 4.47 9.74
N SER A 12 10.20 5.12 9.40
CA SER A 12 10.26 5.86 8.13
C SER A 12 10.14 4.87 6.97
N LEU A 13 9.15 5.06 6.10
CA LEU A 13 9.02 4.26 4.89
C LEU A 13 10.19 4.56 3.94
N ARG A 14 10.83 3.52 3.45
CA ARG A 14 11.98 3.56 2.54
C ARG A 14 11.68 2.73 1.29
N ASP A 15 11.86 3.34 0.13
CA ASP A 15 11.84 2.66 -1.16
C ASP A 15 13.27 2.49 -1.69
N TYR A 16 13.45 1.47 -2.52
CA TYR A 16 14.73 1.09 -3.11
C TYR A 16 14.97 1.82 -4.44
N GLN A 17 15.93 2.74 -4.42
CA GLN A 17 16.15 3.77 -5.43
C GLN A 17 16.38 3.24 -6.85
N GLU A 18 17.08 2.12 -7.01
CA GLU A 18 17.41 1.61 -8.35
C GLU A 18 16.17 1.18 -9.13
N THR A 19 15.09 0.86 -8.42
CA THR A 19 13.82 0.42 -9.00
C THR A 19 12.84 1.56 -9.26
N MET A 20 13.13 2.76 -8.76
CA MET A 20 12.20 3.90 -8.80
C MET A 20 12.07 4.55 -10.19
N GLN A 21 13.10 4.46 -11.04
CA GLN A 21 13.18 5.18 -12.32
C GLN A 21 13.07 4.29 -13.57
N ARG A 22 12.91 2.97 -13.38
CA ARG A 22 12.94 1.95 -14.44
C ARG A 22 11.74 1.01 -14.30
N PRO A 23 11.29 0.37 -15.39
CA PRO A 23 10.06 -0.40 -15.36
C PRO A 23 10.35 -1.83 -14.90
N PHE A 24 10.27 -2.05 -13.58
CA PHE A 24 10.36 -3.40 -13.01
C PHE A 24 8.99 -4.05 -12.71
N PHE A 25 7.92 -3.26 -12.79
CA PHE A 25 6.57 -3.69 -12.43
C PHE A 25 5.58 -3.32 -13.53
N SER A 26 4.54 -4.14 -13.71
CA SER A 26 3.39 -3.78 -14.54
C SER A 26 2.59 -2.63 -13.91
N LEU A 27 2.20 -1.66 -14.74
CA LEU A 27 1.36 -0.53 -14.31
C LEU A 27 -0.15 -0.83 -14.40
N SER A 28 -0.53 -2.01 -14.90
CA SER A 28 -1.91 -2.44 -15.06
C SER A 28 -2.33 -3.37 -13.92
N LYS A 29 -3.57 -3.23 -13.45
CA LYS A 29 -4.18 -4.20 -12.50
C LYS A 29 -4.51 -5.53 -13.17
N LYS A 30 -4.62 -5.54 -14.51
CA LYS A 30 -4.88 -6.76 -15.28
C LYS A 30 -3.60 -7.59 -15.38
N LYS A 31 -3.78 -8.92 -15.43
CA LYS A 31 -2.70 -9.88 -15.68
C LYS A 31 -1.96 -9.53 -16.98
N ARG A 32 -0.70 -9.13 -16.84
CA ARG A 32 0.20 -8.84 -17.96
C ARG A 32 1.11 -10.03 -18.20
N LEU A 33 1.02 -10.60 -19.39
CA LEU A 33 1.94 -11.66 -19.86
C LEU A 33 3.03 -11.12 -20.78
N LYS A 34 2.75 -10.01 -21.47
CA LYS A 34 3.72 -9.36 -22.35
C LYS A 34 4.92 -8.86 -21.54
N PRO A 35 6.16 -9.26 -21.87
CA PRO A 35 7.34 -8.80 -21.17
C PRO A 35 7.49 -7.27 -21.15
N ILE A 36 8.26 -6.77 -20.20
CA ILE A 36 8.78 -5.41 -20.22
C ILE A 36 10.20 -5.48 -20.76
N GLU A 37 10.48 -4.66 -21.78
CA GLU A 37 11.82 -4.47 -22.30
C GLU A 37 12.17 -2.99 -22.21
N TYR A 38 13.26 -2.70 -21.52
CA TYR A 38 13.76 -1.35 -21.35
C TYR A 38 15.24 -1.30 -21.64
N LEU A 39 15.61 -0.36 -22.50
CA LEU A 39 16.97 0.05 -22.77
C LEU A 39 17.08 1.52 -22.39
N SER A 40 18.10 1.86 -21.61
CA SER A 40 18.36 3.26 -21.28
C SER A 40 18.73 4.09 -22.52
N PRO A 41 18.51 5.41 -22.51
CA PRO A 41 18.82 6.26 -23.68
C PRO A 41 20.29 6.19 -24.13
N ASP A 42 21.22 5.98 -23.20
CA ASP A 42 22.65 5.80 -23.43
C ASP A 42 23.06 4.35 -23.76
N LYS A 43 22.08 3.43 -23.85
CA LYS A 43 22.25 2.00 -24.12
C LYS A 43 23.15 1.26 -23.13
N SER A 44 23.37 1.82 -21.95
CA SER A 44 24.23 1.23 -20.91
C SER A 44 23.49 0.28 -19.99
N VAL A 45 22.18 0.46 -19.80
CA VAL A 45 21.37 -0.30 -18.86
C VAL A 45 20.20 -0.99 -19.56
N THR A 46 20.07 -2.28 -19.31
CA THR A 46 18.97 -3.12 -19.78
C THR A 46 18.13 -3.61 -18.60
N VAL A 47 16.81 -3.63 -18.77
CA VAL A 47 15.88 -4.30 -17.85
C VAL A 47 14.90 -5.09 -18.69
N HIS A 48 14.87 -6.40 -18.47
CA HIS A 48 13.90 -7.32 -19.05
C HIS A 48 13.12 -7.96 -17.91
N VAL A 49 11.79 -7.86 -17.95
CA VAL A 49 10.91 -8.48 -16.95
C VAL A 49 9.97 -9.43 -17.67
N SER A 50 10.02 -10.71 -17.31
CA SER A 50 9.15 -11.74 -17.85
C SER A 50 8.11 -12.17 -16.82
N ALA A 51 6.92 -12.47 -17.33
CA ALA A 51 5.76 -12.88 -16.55
C ALA A 51 5.70 -14.41 -16.45
N ASN A 52 5.14 -14.91 -15.35
CA ASN A 52 4.72 -16.31 -15.28
C ASN A 52 3.35 -16.50 -15.99
N PRO A 53 3.14 -17.57 -16.77
CA PRO A 53 1.87 -17.81 -17.46
C PRO A 53 0.64 -17.93 -16.54
N GLU A 54 0.80 -18.46 -15.32
CA GLU A 54 -0.26 -18.67 -14.34
C GLU A 54 -0.53 -17.40 -13.52
N TYR A 55 0.49 -16.82 -12.91
CA TYR A 55 0.34 -15.68 -11.99
C TYR A 55 0.40 -14.31 -12.69
N GLY A 56 1.04 -14.24 -13.85
CA GLY A 56 1.38 -12.99 -14.53
C GLY A 56 2.67 -12.35 -14.01
N MET A 57 2.80 -11.04 -14.27
CA MET A 57 3.91 -10.21 -13.81
C MET A 57 3.53 -9.43 -12.55
N ALA A 58 4.49 -9.25 -11.65
CA ALA A 58 4.39 -8.36 -10.50
C ALA A 58 3.98 -6.95 -10.94
N THR A 59 2.98 -6.43 -10.24
CA THR A 59 2.38 -5.13 -10.51
C THR A 59 2.95 -4.07 -9.59
N ILE A 60 2.76 -2.80 -9.94
CA ILE A 60 3.24 -1.68 -9.13
C ILE A 60 2.57 -1.61 -7.74
N TRP A 61 1.43 -2.28 -7.54
CA TRP A 61 0.83 -2.43 -6.22
C TRP A 61 1.57 -3.48 -5.39
N ASP A 62 2.10 -4.53 -6.00
CA ASP A 62 2.89 -5.54 -5.29
C ASP A 62 4.21 -4.94 -4.76
N ALA A 63 4.70 -3.85 -5.37
CA ALA A 63 5.82 -3.06 -4.88
C ALA A 63 5.56 -2.44 -3.49
N ASP A 64 4.30 -2.27 -3.07
CA ASP A 64 3.95 -1.79 -1.72
C ASP A 64 4.53 -2.73 -0.64
N ILE A 65 4.53 -4.05 -0.90
CA ILE A 65 5.14 -5.06 -0.01
C ILE A 65 6.66 -4.89 0.03
N MET A 66 7.29 -4.69 -1.14
CA MET A 66 8.75 -4.51 -1.21
C MET A 66 9.22 -3.25 -0.46
N ILE A 67 8.43 -2.17 -0.51
CA ILE A 67 8.66 -0.95 0.26
C ILE A 67 8.58 -1.24 1.76
N TYR A 68 7.57 -1.98 2.20
CA TYR A 68 7.47 -2.38 3.61
C TYR A 68 8.70 -3.18 4.07
N LEU A 69 9.09 -4.20 3.29
CA LEU A 69 10.22 -5.07 3.62
C LEU A 69 11.55 -4.28 3.63
N ALA A 70 11.75 -3.37 2.67
CA ALA A 70 12.92 -2.49 2.65
C ALA A 70 12.96 -1.53 3.86
N SER A 71 11.80 -1.03 4.28
CA SER A 71 11.67 -0.17 5.46
C SER A 71 12.04 -0.93 6.74
N HIS A 72 11.53 -2.16 6.87
CA HIS A 72 11.85 -3.04 8.00
C HIS A 72 13.34 -3.36 8.08
N LEU A 73 13.97 -3.74 6.96
CA LEU A 73 15.42 -3.98 6.91
C LEU A 73 16.25 -2.75 7.26
N ASN A 74 15.85 -1.58 6.74
CA ASN A 74 16.55 -0.33 7.03
C ASN A 74 16.54 -0.01 8.52
N GLU A 75 15.43 -0.29 9.20
CA GLU A 75 15.29 -0.03 10.62
C GLU A 75 16.09 -1.01 11.49
N LEU A 76 16.04 -2.32 11.22
CA LEU A 76 16.88 -3.30 11.93
C LEU A 76 18.36 -2.89 11.86
N ARG A 77 18.77 -2.42 10.69
CA ARG A 77 20.11 -1.86 10.48
C ARG A 77 20.36 -0.57 11.29
N GLU A 78 19.41 0.36 11.34
CA GLU A 78 19.53 1.61 12.12
C GLU A 78 19.61 1.33 13.62
N ARG A 79 18.96 0.27 14.11
CA ARG A 79 19.04 -0.19 15.51
C ARG A 79 20.37 -0.88 15.84
N GLY A 80 21.17 -1.22 14.84
CA GLY A 80 22.48 -1.85 15.02
C GLY A 80 22.42 -3.37 15.22
N ASP A 81 21.35 -4.03 14.73
CA ASP A 81 21.29 -5.49 14.74
C ASP A 81 22.38 -6.07 13.84
N ASN A 82 23.26 -6.90 14.42
CA ASN A 82 24.40 -7.48 13.71
C ASN A 82 24.01 -8.68 12.83
N ASP A 83 22.90 -9.37 13.16
CA ASP A 83 22.42 -10.56 12.46
C ASP A 83 21.32 -10.23 11.46
N MET A 84 21.66 -9.48 10.41
CA MET A 84 20.73 -9.16 9.32
C MET A 84 20.52 -10.37 8.42
N SER A 85 19.30 -10.91 8.42
CA SER A 85 18.88 -12.03 7.58
C SER A 85 18.04 -11.57 6.38
N PRO A 86 18.19 -12.18 5.18
CA PRO A 86 17.27 -11.97 4.05
C PRO A 86 15.86 -12.53 4.31
N THR A 87 15.71 -13.37 5.32
CA THR A 87 14.43 -13.96 5.73
C THR A 87 13.79 -13.12 6.83
N ILE A 88 12.64 -12.51 6.51
CA ILE A 88 11.88 -11.63 7.40
C ILE A 88 10.66 -12.38 7.92
N ARG A 89 10.51 -12.40 9.25
CA ARG A 89 9.33 -12.94 9.92
C ARG A 89 8.42 -11.80 10.32
N LEU A 90 7.18 -11.82 9.86
CA LEU A 90 6.21 -10.76 10.09
C LEU A 90 4.80 -11.28 10.41
N GLN A 91 4.00 -10.42 11.03
CA GLN A 91 2.55 -10.63 11.14
C GLN A 91 1.86 -10.02 9.92
N PRO A 92 1.13 -10.79 9.09
CA PRO A 92 0.53 -10.26 7.87
C PRO A 92 -0.48 -9.14 8.11
N GLY A 93 -1.17 -9.16 9.26
CA GLY A 93 -2.11 -8.09 9.63
C GLY A 93 -1.42 -6.73 9.79
N ASP A 94 -0.19 -6.70 10.31
CA ASP A 94 0.56 -5.46 10.51
C ASP A 94 1.15 -4.94 9.21
N LEU A 95 1.63 -5.84 8.35
CA LEU A 95 1.99 -5.53 6.95
C LEU A 95 0.83 -4.84 6.24
N LEU A 96 -0.35 -5.48 6.24
CA LEU A 96 -1.54 -5.01 5.53
C LEU A 96 -2.05 -3.66 6.04
N LYS A 97 -2.06 -3.44 7.36
CA LYS A 97 -2.37 -2.14 7.95
C LYS A 97 -1.37 -1.09 7.48
N ARG A 98 -0.08 -1.43 7.48
CA ARG A 98 0.98 -0.47 7.17
C ARG A 98 0.96 0.01 5.72
N ILE A 99 0.71 -0.90 4.79
CA ILE A 99 0.58 -0.57 3.36
C ILE A 99 -0.82 -0.08 2.97
N CYS A 100 -1.70 0.14 3.95
CA CYS A 100 -3.07 0.64 3.77
C CYS A 100 -3.96 -0.24 2.84
N TRP A 101 -3.77 -1.56 2.88
CA TRP A 101 -4.62 -2.50 2.12
C TRP A 101 -5.88 -2.94 2.89
N GLY A 102 -5.94 -2.65 4.20
CA GLY A 102 -6.99 -3.13 5.10
C GLY A 102 -6.77 -4.57 5.55
N VAL A 103 -7.56 -5.05 6.51
CA VAL A 103 -7.36 -6.36 7.18
C VAL A 103 -8.53 -7.34 6.95
N SER A 104 -9.18 -7.26 5.79
CA SER A 104 -10.27 -8.18 5.41
C SER A 104 -9.74 -9.46 4.79
N GLY A 105 -10.55 -10.53 4.74
CA GLY A 105 -10.18 -11.79 4.07
C GLY A 105 -9.70 -11.59 2.63
N ARG A 106 -10.37 -10.71 1.87
CA ARG A 106 -9.94 -10.32 0.51
C ARG A 106 -8.56 -9.66 0.48
N ALA A 107 -8.17 -8.94 1.53
CA ALA A 107 -6.83 -8.34 1.62
C ALA A 107 -5.75 -9.41 1.83
N TYR A 108 -6.05 -10.48 2.58
CA TYR A 108 -5.17 -11.64 2.72
C TYR A 108 -5.05 -12.42 1.41
N GLU A 109 -6.16 -12.69 0.72
CA GLU A 109 -6.13 -13.32 -0.62
C GLU A 109 -5.28 -12.50 -1.60
N ARG A 110 -5.47 -11.17 -1.59
CA ARG A 110 -4.67 -10.24 -2.38
C ARG A 110 -3.19 -10.28 -2.02
N LEU A 111 -2.85 -10.42 -0.74
CA LEU A 111 -1.47 -10.55 -0.27
C LEU A 111 -0.83 -11.82 -0.83
N ILE A 112 -1.49 -12.97 -0.71
CA ILE A 112 -1.00 -14.24 -1.26
C ILE A 112 -0.76 -14.13 -2.76
N GLY A 113 -1.76 -13.65 -3.52
CA GLY A 113 -1.58 -13.46 -4.96
C GLY A 113 -0.49 -12.44 -5.33
N ALA A 114 -0.22 -11.45 -4.48
CA ALA A 114 0.90 -10.53 -4.67
C ALA A 114 2.25 -11.21 -4.43
N LEU A 115 2.37 -12.04 -3.39
CA LEU A 115 3.58 -12.82 -3.11
C LEU A 115 3.86 -13.84 -4.23
N ASP A 116 2.84 -14.53 -4.73
CA ASP A 116 2.99 -15.45 -5.87
C ASP A 116 3.52 -14.72 -7.12
N ARG A 117 2.98 -13.53 -7.42
CA ARG A 117 3.50 -12.70 -8.52
C ARG A 117 4.92 -12.23 -8.28
N LEU A 118 5.27 -11.82 -7.05
CA LEU A 118 6.62 -11.36 -6.69
C LEU A 118 7.66 -12.49 -6.82
N GLN A 119 7.29 -13.71 -6.42
CA GLN A 119 8.13 -14.90 -6.56
C GLN A 119 8.27 -15.35 -8.01
N ALA A 120 7.17 -15.35 -8.77
CA ALA A 120 7.13 -15.92 -10.12
C ALA A 120 7.65 -14.97 -11.21
N THR A 121 7.77 -13.66 -10.93
CA THR A 121 8.29 -12.68 -11.90
C THR A 121 9.80 -12.81 -12.01
N THR A 122 10.31 -13.03 -13.22
CA THR A 122 11.74 -13.11 -13.49
C THR A 122 12.24 -11.80 -14.06
N ILE A 123 13.28 -11.23 -13.45
CA ILE A 123 13.91 -9.98 -13.84
C ILE A 123 15.32 -10.29 -14.29
N LYS A 124 15.69 -9.80 -15.48
CA LYS A 124 17.04 -9.86 -16.03
C LYS A 124 17.55 -8.45 -16.28
N THR A 125 18.70 -8.11 -15.69
CA THR A 125 19.28 -6.76 -15.80
C THR A 125 20.80 -6.78 -15.67
N ASN A 126 21.46 -5.78 -16.25
CA ASN A 126 22.89 -5.52 -16.06
C ASN A 126 23.16 -4.43 -15.00
N ILE A 127 22.16 -4.02 -14.23
CA ILE A 127 22.33 -3.07 -13.12
C ILE A 127 23.25 -3.70 -12.06
N ARG A 128 24.24 -2.91 -11.59
CA ARG A 128 25.35 -3.33 -10.69
C ARG A 128 26.35 -4.31 -11.30
N ALA A 129 26.24 -4.58 -12.59
CA ALA A 129 27.26 -5.34 -13.26
C ALA A 129 28.55 -4.50 -13.32
N ASN A 130 29.63 -4.99 -12.71
CA ASN A 130 30.96 -4.36 -12.79
C ASN A 130 31.51 -4.32 -14.24
N SER A 131 30.91 -5.08 -15.16
CA SER A 131 31.21 -5.10 -16.59
C SER A 131 29.91 -5.14 -17.39
N LYS A 132 29.89 -4.52 -18.57
CA LYS A 132 28.75 -4.56 -19.51
C LYS A 132 28.37 -5.99 -19.94
N SER A 133 29.26 -6.97 -19.75
CA SER A 133 29.04 -8.38 -20.10
C SER A 133 28.35 -9.22 -19.03
N ARG A 134 28.16 -8.70 -17.81
CA ARG A 134 27.52 -9.46 -16.73
C ARG A 134 26.06 -9.06 -16.60
N GLU A 135 25.19 -10.05 -16.67
CA GLU A 135 23.76 -9.89 -16.40
C GLU A 135 23.42 -10.66 -15.13
N THR A 136 22.46 -10.15 -14.37
CA THR A 136 21.92 -10.83 -13.19
C THR A 136 20.45 -11.12 -13.45
N THR A 137 20.04 -12.33 -13.10
CA THR A 137 18.65 -12.80 -13.16
C THR A 137 18.19 -13.09 -11.75
N PHE A 138 17.01 -12.60 -11.37
CA PHE A 138 16.43 -12.78 -10.04
C PHE A 138 14.90 -12.62 -10.04
N SER A 139 14.24 -13.10 -9.00
CA SER A 139 12.86 -12.75 -8.62
C SER A 139 12.87 -11.76 -7.45
N TRP A 140 11.75 -11.14 -7.11
CA TRP A 140 11.72 -10.20 -5.97
C TRP A 140 11.91 -10.89 -4.63
N ILE A 141 11.27 -12.04 -4.48
CA ILE A 141 11.38 -12.93 -3.33
C ILE A 141 11.76 -14.32 -3.80
N ASP A 142 12.53 -15.05 -2.99
CA ASP A 142 12.92 -16.42 -3.27
C ASP A 142 11.81 -17.39 -2.83
N SER A 143 11.24 -17.14 -1.64
CA SER A 143 10.16 -17.95 -1.08
C SER A 143 9.35 -17.18 -0.03
N TYR A 144 8.15 -17.68 0.26
CA TYR A 144 7.41 -17.30 1.45
C TYR A 144 6.71 -18.52 2.06
N THR A 145 6.52 -18.50 3.37
CA THR A 145 5.78 -19.51 4.12
C THR A 145 4.71 -18.82 4.94
N HIS A 146 3.45 -19.18 4.73
CA HIS A 146 2.33 -18.70 5.53
C HIS A 146 2.00 -19.73 6.60
N LEU A 147 2.11 -19.32 7.87
CA LEU A 147 1.77 -20.19 8.99
C LEU A 147 0.33 -19.91 9.39
N VAL A 148 -0.49 -20.95 9.32
CA VAL A 148 -1.92 -20.91 9.66
C VAL A 148 -2.17 -21.98 10.72
N ASP A 149 -2.92 -21.62 11.75
CA ASP A 149 -3.42 -22.58 12.75
C ASP A 149 -4.49 -23.46 12.07
N GLU A 150 -4.21 -24.75 11.94
CA GLU A 150 -5.08 -25.71 11.28
C GLU A 150 -6.49 -25.75 11.90
N ARG A 151 -6.60 -25.54 13.22
CA ARG A 151 -7.86 -25.63 13.96
C ARG A 151 -8.69 -24.35 13.88
N THR A 152 -8.04 -23.19 13.93
CA THR A 152 -8.73 -21.90 13.95
C THR A 152 -8.72 -21.16 12.61
N GLN A 153 -7.95 -21.67 11.64
CA GLN A 153 -7.65 -21.04 10.35
C GLN A 153 -7.10 -19.60 10.49
N ARG A 154 -6.55 -19.27 11.66
CA ARG A 154 -5.95 -17.96 11.92
C ARG A 154 -4.49 -17.97 11.49
N SER A 155 -4.04 -16.86 10.92
CA SER A 155 -2.62 -16.68 10.62
C SER A 155 -1.80 -16.57 11.92
N LEU A 156 -0.80 -17.43 12.06
CA LEU A 156 0.18 -17.41 13.15
C LEU A 156 1.38 -16.51 12.85
N GLY A 157 1.63 -16.27 11.56
CA GLY A 157 2.70 -15.41 11.07
C GLY A 157 3.03 -15.75 9.62
N MET A 158 3.98 -15.01 9.06
CA MET A 158 4.50 -15.25 7.72
C MET A 158 6.00 -15.05 7.71
N GLU A 159 6.69 -15.90 6.97
CA GLU A 159 8.11 -15.81 6.71
C GLU A 159 8.32 -15.51 5.22
N ILE A 160 9.07 -14.45 4.88
CA ILE A 160 9.36 -14.06 3.50
C ILE A 160 10.88 -14.02 3.33
N THR A 161 11.41 -14.79 2.40
CA THR A 161 12.83 -14.75 2.04
C THR A 161 13.02 -13.90 0.80
N LEU A 162 13.72 -12.78 0.96
CA LEU A 162 14.05 -11.85 -0.10
C LEU A 162 15.12 -12.43 -1.03
N SER A 163 15.06 -12.07 -2.31
CA SER A 163 16.16 -12.42 -3.19
C SER A 163 17.43 -11.69 -2.81
N LYS A 164 18.56 -12.36 -3.01
CA LYS A 164 19.89 -11.81 -2.72
C LYS A 164 20.10 -10.44 -3.37
N TRP A 165 19.68 -10.27 -4.62
CA TRP A 165 19.86 -9.00 -5.34
C TRP A 165 19.12 -7.83 -4.68
N PHE A 166 17.88 -8.08 -4.23
CA PHE A 166 17.10 -7.05 -3.53
C PHE A 166 17.65 -6.78 -2.14
N PHE A 167 17.94 -7.83 -1.37
CA PHE A 167 18.52 -7.73 -0.02
C PHE A 167 19.84 -6.95 -0.03
N ASP A 168 20.82 -7.38 -0.83
CA ASP A 168 22.12 -6.70 -0.97
C ASP A 168 21.93 -5.22 -1.38
N GLY A 169 20.89 -4.96 -2.19
CA GLY A 169 20.59 -3.62 -2.64
C GLY A 169 20.03 -2.66 -1.61
N VAL A 170 19.17 -3.16 -0.72
CA VAL A 170 18.64 -2.39 0.40
C VAL A 170 19.70 -2.19 1.48
N MET A 171 20.60 -3.17 1.65
CA MET A 171 21.69 -3.11 2.62
C MET A 171 22.71 -2.02 2.32
N ASP A 172 22.87 -1.61 1.06
CA ASP A 172 23.64 -0.41 0.71
C ASP A 172 22.87 0.87 1.10
N LYS A 173 23.38 1.59 2.11
CA LYS A 173 22.79 2.83 2.66
C LYS A 173 22.50 3.88 1.59
N ARG A 174 23.27 3.92 0.49
CA ARG A 174 23.10 4.92 -0.57
C ARG A 174 21.89 4.67 -1.47
N ASN A 175 21.31 3.47 -1.40
CA ASN A 175 20.29 3.02 -2.35
C ASN A 175 18.86 3.00 -1.80
N VAL A 176 18.62 3.48 -0.58
CA VAL A 176 17.27 3.63 -0.01
C VAL A 176 16.87 5.11 0.06
N LEU A 177 15.59 5.42 -0.15
CA LEU A 177 15.08 6.79 -0.13
C LEU A 177 13.77 6.86 0.65
N ALA A 178 13.64 7.85 1.53
CA ALA A 178 12.40 8.04 2.30
C ALA A 178 11.24 8.42 1.38
N ILE A 179 10.08 7.80 1.58
CA ILE A 179 8.85 8.13 0.87
C ILE A 179 7.75 8.55 1.86
N SER A 180 6.76 9.27 1.35
CA SER A 180 5.59 9.67 2.12
C SER A 180 4.67 8.48 2.36
N PRO A 181 4.08 8.34 3.56
CA PRO A 181 3.03 7.35 3.83
C PRO A 181 1.82 7.47 2.89
N LEU A 182 1.51 8.68 2.43
CA LEU A 182 0.43 8.95 1.47
C LEU A 182 0.68 8.29 0.09
N TYR A 183 1.88 7.73 -0.15
CA TYR A 183 2.16 6.92 -1.34
C TYR A 183 1.17 5.75 -1.51
N PHE A 184 0.75 5.14 -0.39
CA PHE A 184 -0.14 3.98 -0.44
C PHE A 184 -1.56 4.34 -0.88
N GLU A 185 -1.97 5.60 -0.73
CA GLU A 185 -3.29 6.10 -1.15
C GLU A 185 -3.38 6.35 -2.67
N ILE A 186 -2.24 6.35 -3.39
CA ILE A 186 -2.23 6.57 -4.83
C ILE A 186 -2.90 5.38 -5.55
N THR A 187 -4.09 5.60 -6.10
CA THR A 187 -4.87 4.54 -6.75
C THR A 187 -4.43 4.23 -8.18
N SER A 188 -3.83 5.20 -8.87
CA SER A 188 -3.34 5.08 -10.24
C SER A 188 -2.00 4.37 -10.31
N GLY A 189 -1.89 3.31 -11.13
CA GLY A 189 -0.63 2.59 -11.34
C GLY A 189 0.46 3.48 -11.95
N LEU A 190 0.08 4.31 -12.94
CA LEU A 190 0.98 5.31 -13.51
C LEU A 190 1.34 6.38 -12.48
N GLY A 191 0.38 6.82 -11.65
CA GLY A 191 0.63 7.76 -10.56
C GLY A 191 1.65 7.24 -9.53
N LYS A 192 1.52 5.98 -9.10
CA LYS A 192 2.47 5.32 -8.20
C LYS A 192 3.87 5.28 -8.80
N TRP A 193 4.00 4.88 -10.05
CA TRP A 193 5.30 4.88 -10.73
C TRP A 193 5.87 6.30 -10.87
N LEU A 194 5.03 7.26 -11.26
CA LEU A 194 5.45 8.66 -11.46
C LEU A 194 5.93 9.29 -10.15
N TYR A 195 5.26 9.01 -9.03
CA TYR A 195 5.71 9.42 -7.70
C TYR A 195 7.11 8.90 -7.40
N ARG A 196 7.38 7.61 -7.65
CA ARG A 196 8.70 7.00 -7.41
C ARG A 196 9.77 7.64 -8.31
N ALA A 197 9.49 7.78 -9.60
CA ALA A 197 10.41 8.42 -10.53
C ALA A 197 10.71 9.88 -10.12
N ALA A 198 9.69 10.63 -9.73
CA ALA A 198 9.82 12.00 -9.24
C ALA A 198 10.65 12.06 -7.95
N ARG A 199 10.39 11.19 -6.96
CA ARG A 199 11.16 11.14 -5.71
C ARG A 199 12.65 10.86 -5.94
N LYS A 200 12.98 10.02 -6.93
CA LYS A 200 14.38 9.75 -7.29
C LYS A 200 15.08 10.96 -7.92
N HIS A 201 14.38 11.72 -8.76
CA HIS A 201 14.99 12.79 -9.56
C HIS A 201 14.79 14.20 -8.99
N ALA A 202 13.59 14.55 -8.53
CA ALA A 202 13.26 15.87 -8.01
C ALA A 202 13.83 16.13 -6.61
N GLY A 203 14.09 15.08 -5.82
CA GLY A 203 14.56 15.21 -4.44
C GLY A 203 15.89 15.95 -4.26
N GLY A 204 16.75 15.95 -5.28
CA GLY A 204 18.06 16.63 -5.27
C GLY A 204 18.14 17.91 -6.11
N ASN A 205 17.10 18.26 -6.85
CA ASN A 205 17.15 19.32 -7.87
C ASN A 205 16.66 20.69 -7.38
N GLY A 206 16.25 20.83 -6.12
CA GLY A 206 15.81 22.09 -5.55
C GLY A 206 14.55 22.67 -6.24
N PRO A 207 14.41 24.01 -6.32
CA PRO A 207 13.24 24.67 -6.89
C PRO A 207 13.06 24.45 -8.41
N GLU A 208 14.16 24.31 -9.15
CA GLU A 208 14.16 24.02 -10.60
C GLU A 208 13.49 22.68 -10.92
N GLY A 209 13.52 21.74 -9.98
CA GLY A 209 12.93 20.42 -10.12
C GLY A 209 13.57 19.59 -11.24
N PHE A 210 12.83 18.60 -11.71
CA PHE A 210 13.28 17.68 -12.76
C PHE A 210 12.33 17.74 -13.95
N THR A 211 12.87 18.06 -15.13
CA THR A 211 12.09 18.13 -16.38
C THR A 211 12.42 16.97 -17.30
N ILE A 212 11.40 16.30 -17.82
CA ILE A 212 11.55 15.14 -18.70
C ILE A 212 10.47 15.11 -19.80
N GLY A 213 10.85 14.70 -21.01
CA GLY A 213 9.92 14.55 -22.13
C GLY A 213 8.95 13.38 -21.96
N PHE A 214 7.73 13.52 -22.46
CA PHE A 214 6.69 12.48 -22.33
C PHE A 214 7.09 11.17 -23.03
N GLU A 215 7.83 11.22 -24.14
CA GLU A 215 8.35 10.05 -24.84
C GLU A 215 9.32 9.25 -23.96
N THR A 216 10.25 9.93 -23.29
CA THR A 216 11.20 9.30 -22.36
C THR A 216 10.49 8.76 -21.11
N LEU A 217 9.48 9.48 -20.60
CA LEU A 217 8.65 8.98 -19.51
C LEU A 217 7.91 7.71 -19.90
N HIS A 218 7.33 7.66 -21.11
CA HIS A 218 6.64 6.48 -21.62
C HIS A 218 7.57 5.27 -21.65
N GLN A 219 8.78 5.42 -22.21
CA GLN A 219 9.80 4.37 -22.22
C GLN A 219 10.21 3.91 -20.82
N LYS A 220 10.50 4.85 -19.91
CA LYS A 220 10.90 4.55 -18.53
C LYS A 220 9.79 3.91 -17.71
N SER A 221 8.52 4.21 -18.03
CA SER A 221 7.36 3.68 -17.32
C SER A 221 7.04 2.22 -17.68
N GLY A 222 7.46 1.77 -18.86
CA GLY A 222 7.09 0.44 -19.37
C GLY A 222 5.58 0.27 -19.59
N SER A 223 4.83 1.37 -19.74
CA SER A 223 3.38 1.36 -19.97
C SER A 223 3.01 0.65 -21.28
N GLU A 224 1.97 -0.20 -21.25
CA GLU A 224 1.44 -0.86 -22.45
C GLU A 224 0.53 0.06 -23.29
N SER A 225 0.10 1.20 -22.72
CA SER A 225 -0.75 2.15 -23.44
C SER A 225 0.01 2.77 -24.62
N SER A 226 -0.70 3.05 -25.70
CA SER A 226 -0.16 3.86 -26.80
C SER A 226 0.33 5.22 -26.29
N LEU A 227 1.32 5.81 -26.97
CA LEU A 227 1.87 7.10 -26.58
C LEU A 227 0.79 8.20 -26.46
N PRO A 228 -0.21 8.33 -27.36
CA PRO A 228 -1.29 9.31 -27.18
C PRO A 228 -2.13 9.09 -25.91
N SER A 229 -2.51 7.83 -25.62
CA SER A 229 -3.24 7.50 -24.38
C SER A 229 -2.39 7.78 -23.14
N PHE A 230 -1.09 7.49 -23.19
CA PHE A 230 -0.15 7.82 -22.13
C PHE A 230 -0.05 9.33 -21.90
N LYS A 231 0.05 10.12 -22.98
CA LYS A 231 0.08 11.60 -22.90
C LYS A 231 -1.16 12.11 -22.16
N ASN A 232 -2.35 11.65 -22.54
CA ASN A 232 -3.61 12.06 -21.89
C ASN A 232 -3.62 11.73 -20.39
N LYS A 233 -3.18 10.52 -20.01
CA LYS A 233 -3.08 10.12 -18.60
C LYS A 233 -2.11 10.98 -17.80
N ILE A 234 -0.97 11.35 -18.38
CA ILE A 234 -0.02 12.27 -17.73
C ILE A 234 -0.62 13.67 -17.59
N LEU A 235 -1.32 14.17 -18.61
CA LEU A 235 -2.00 15.45 -18.54
C LEU A 235 -3.09 15.47 -17.45
N GLU A 236 -3.86 14.38 -17.33
CA GLU A 236 -4.85 14.21 -16.25
C GLU A 236 -4.19 14.18 -14.88
N LEU A 237 -3.10 13.44 -14.71
CA LEU A 237 -2.33 13.41 -13.46
C LEU A 237 -1.76 14.79 -13.10
N ALA A 238 -1.24 15.51 -14.09
CA ALA A 238 -0.71 16.86 -13.88
C ALA A 238 -1.82 17.88 -13.58
N ARG A 239 -3.01 17.74 -14.21
CA ARG A 239 -4.18 18.57 -13.90
C ARG A 239 -4.70 18.33 -12.49
N ALA A 240 -4.81 17.07 -12.08
CA ALA A 240 -5.24 16.71 -10.72
C ALA A 240 -4.19 17.12 -9.66
N ASN A 241 -2.90 17.06 -10.02
CA ASN A 241 -1.75 17.41 -9.21
C ASN A 241 -1.88 16.97 -7.74
N ASN A 242 -2.26 15.72 -7.51
CA ASN A 242 -2.56 15.18 -6.18
C ASN A 242 -1.47 14.21 -5.67
N LEU A 243 -0.31 14.15 -6.34
CA LEU A 243 0.81 13.34 -5.85
C LEU A 243 1.36 13.93 -4.54
N PRO A 244 1.59 13.09 -3.51
CA PRO A 244 2.15 13.55 -2.24
C PRO A 244 3.51 14.23 -2.44
N ASP A 245 3.77 15.33 -1.73
CA ASP A 245 5.02 16.11 -1.73
C ASP A 245 5.55 16.61 -3.09
N ILE A 246 4.89 16.28 -4.20
CA ILE A 246 5.36 16.52 -5.56
C ILE A 246 4.32 17.38 -6.27
N SER A 247 4.80 18.40 -6.98
CA SER A 247 4.03 19.19 -7.94
C SER A 247 4.42 18.79 -9.35
N LEU A 248 3.42 18.70 -10.22
CA LEU A 248 3.53 18.36 -11.63
C LEU A 248 3.13 19.55 -12.50
N ASP A 249 4.06 20.06 -13.30
CA ASP A 249 3.79 21.12 -14.26
C ASP A 249 4.07 20.65 -15.68
N VAL A 250 3.15 20.90 -16.61
CA VAL A 250 3.34 20.55 -18.03
C VAL A 250 3.93 21.75 -18.77
N ILE A 251 5.08 21.54 -19.40
CA ILE A 251 5.77 22.54 -20.21
C ILE A 251 5.49 22.25 -21.69
N GLY A 252 4.97 23.27 -22.37
CA GLY A 252 4.62 23.20 -23.79
C GLY A 252 3.51 22.18 -24.11
N PRO A 253 2.33 22.27 -23.47
CA PRO A 253 1.24 21.32 -23.71
C PRO A 253 0.78 21.29 -25.18
N GLU A 254 0.82 22.44 -25.85
CA GLU A 254 0.47 22.60 -27.27
C GLU A 254 1.57 22.11 -28.22
N THR A 255 2.76 21.83 -27.70
CA THR A 255 3.88 21.38 -28.54
C THR A 255 3.74 19.89 -28.88
N PRO A 256 4.28 19.44 -30.02
CA PRO A 256 4.29 18.00 -30.37
C PRO A 256 5.00 17.13 -29.32
N ARG A 257 5.95 17.72 -28.57
CA ARG A 257 6.81 17.07 -27.57
C ARG A 257 6.69 17.76 -26.21
N PRO A 258 5.56 17.60 -25.51
CA PRO A 258 5.39 18.18 -24.18
C PRO A 258 6.40 17.56 -23.20
N LYS A 259 6.78 18.35 -22.20
CA LYS A 259 7.64 17.94 -21.10
C LYS A 259 6.88 18.05 -19.79
N LEU A 260 7.22 17.20 -18.84
CA LEU A 260 6.70 17.23 -17.48
C LEU A 260 7.83 17.70 -16.56
N ARG A 261 7.59 18.78 -15.83
CA ARG A 261 8.42 19.23 -14.72
C ARG A 261 7.84 18.70 -13.42
N MET A 262 8.70 18.12 -12.60
CA MET A 262 8.39 17.55 -11.29
C MET A 262 9.21 18.29 -10.24
N THR A 263 8.55 18.95 -9.31
CA THR A 263 9.22 19.72 -8.25
C THR A 263 8.70 19.30 -6.88
N MET A 264 9.58 19.22 -5.89
CA MET A 264 9.14 18.96 -4.52
C MET A 264 8.39 20.18 -4.00
N ARG A 265 7.17 19.99 -3.46
CA ARG A 265 6.30 21.07 -2.97
C ARG A 265 6.97 21.97 -1.93
N LYS A 266 7.86 21.40 -1.11
CA LYS A 266 8.67 22.16 -0.13
C LYS A 266 9.54 23.26 -0.75
N HIS A 267 9.91 23.14 -2.03
CA HIS A 267 10.71 24.15 -2.72
C HIS A 267 9.85 25.24 -3.36
N LEU A 268 8.62 24.92 -3.75
CA LEU A 268 7.69 25.92 -4.31
C LEU A 268 7.18 26.91 -3.25
N ALA A 269 7.08 26.47 -2.00
CA ALA A 269 6.67 27.32 -0.89
C ALA A 269 7.66 28.47 -0.58
N CYS A 270 8.92 28.38 -1.05
CA CYS A 270 9.93 29.44 -0.86
C CYS A 270 9.91 30.52 -1.95
N ASP A 271 9.28 30.27 -3.11
CA ASP A 271 9.29 31.18 -4.27
C ASP A 271 8.03 32.07 -4.36
N ALA A 272 7.14 32.03 -3.37
CA ALA A 272 6.07 33.01 -3.28
C ALA A 272 6.69 34.39 -2.95
N PRO A 273 6.53 35.43 -3.79
CA PRO A 273 6.89 36.77 -3.38
C PRO A 273 6.05 37.11 -2.14
N ALA A 274 6.71 37.59 -1.09
CA ALA A 274 6.06 38.11 0.11
C ALA A 274 5.13 39.28 -0.30
N SER A 275 3.91 38.96 -0.69
CA SER A 275 2.85 39.93 -0.93
C SER A 275 2.07 40.07 0.37
N ASN A 276 2.41 41.14 1.09
CA ASN A 276 1.62 41.81 2.12
C ASN A 276 0.81 40.92 3.07
N ALA A 277 1.51 40.23 3.98
CA ALA A 277 0.96 40.07 5.33
C ALA A 277 1.21 41.38 6.07
N ALA A 278 0.14 42.17 6.20
CA ALA A 278 0.13 43.39 6.99
C ALA A 278 0.70 43.14 8.39
N GLN A 279 1.53 44.10 8.80
CA GLN A 279 2.23 44.16 10.06
C GLN A 279 1.27 43.97 11.24
N SER A 280 1.60 43.00 12.09
CA SER A 280 1.27 43.06 13.51
C SER A 280 2.57 42.89 14.27
N SER A 281 3.36 43.95 14.31
CA SER A 281 4.57 44.05 15.10
C SER A 281 4.19 44.13 16.58
N VAL A 282 4.29 43.02 17.30
CA VAL A 282 4.47 43.08 18.75
C VAL A 282 5.97 43.07 19.00
N ALA A 283 6.45 44.21 19.50
CA ALA A 283 7.86 44.50 19.74
C ALA A 283 8.50 43.51 20.72
N LEU A 284 9.70 43.08 20.38
CA LEU A 284 10.64 42.43 21.27
C LEU A 284 11.09 43.43 22.36
N VAL A 285 10.85 43.09 23.62
CA VAL A 285 11.56 43.65 24.77
C VAL A 285 12.20 42.49 25.53
N SER A 286 13.51 42.58 25.72
CA SER A 286 14.30 41.76 26.65
C SER A 286 15.28 42.71 27.36
N PRO A 287 15.93 42.33 28.48
CA PRO A 287 15.43 41.71 29.71
C PRO A 287 15.96 42.43 30.98
N THR A 288 15.43 42.18 32.18
CA THR A 288 16.18 42.41 33.44
C THR A 288 15.69 41.46 34.56
N PRO A 289 16.55 41.01 35.48
CA PRO A 289 16.44 39.72 36.12
C PRO A 289 15.94 39.77 37.57
N GLY A 290 15.38 38.64 38.00
CA GLY A 290 15.22 38.30 39.40
C GLY A 290 13.81 37.84 39.72
N ILE A 291 13.64 36.52 39.86
CA ILE A 291 12.92 35.84 40.94
C ILE A 291 13.20 34.34 40.75
N ARG A 292 13.60 33.69 41.84
CA ARG A 292 13.96 32.25 41.92
C ARG A 292 12.77 31.36 41.51
N PRO A 293 12.98 30.19 40.88
CA PRO A 293 11.88 29.30 40.55
C PRO A 293 11.36 28.61 41.82
N ALA A 294 10.06 28.77 42.09
CA ALA A 294 9.32 27.88 42.96
C ALA A 294 9.04 26.57 42.22
N LYS A 295 9.30 25.43 42.87
CA LYS A 295 9.05 24.09 42.36
C LYS A 295 7.58 23.90 42.00
N VAL A 296 7.30 23.68 40.71
CA VAL A 296 6.00 23.15 40.25
C VAL A 296 6.05 21.63 40.36
N LYS A 297 5.22 21.06 41.25
CA LYS A 297 4.95 19.61 41.32
C LYS A 297 4.22 19.19 40.05
N GLN A 298 4.83 18.31 39.26
CA GLN A 298 4.12 17.54 38.23
C GLN A 298 3.07 16.64 38.92
N GLN A 299 1.79 16.94 38.72
CA GLN A 299 0.72 16.00 39.02
C GLN A 299 0.70 14.91 37.94
N ARG A 300 1.07 13.69 38.33
CA ARG A 300 0.81 12.46 37.57
C ARG A 300 -0.70 12.26 37.48
N ALA A 301 -1.22 12.01 36.28
CA ALA A 301 -2.55 11.44 36.11
C ALA A 301 -2.60 10.06 36.78
N SER A 302 -3.50 9.88 37.74
CA SER A 302 -3.73 8.62 38.45
C SER A 302 -4.70 7.74 37.66
N TRP A 303 -4.31 6.50 37.43
CA TRP A 303 -5.23 5.43 37.00
C TRP A 303 -6.14 5.04 38.17
N PRO A 304 -7.38 4.57 37.93
CA PRO A 304 -8.27 4.18 39.03
C PRO A 304 -7.70 2.97 39.77
N SER A 305 -7.72 3.03 41.10
CA SER A 305 -7.32 1.95 41.99
C SER A 305 -8.27 0.76 41.92
N GLU A 306 -7.78 -0.45 42.24
CA GLU A 306 -8.50 -1.74 42.28
C GLU A 306 -9.85 -1.76 43.02
N GLN A 307 -10.16 -0.72 43.80
CA GLN A 307 -11.42 -0.59 44.55
C GLN A 307 -12.60 -0.09 43.69
N ASP A 308 -12.35 0.43 42.47
CA ASP A 308 -13.39 0.84 41.51
C ASP A 308 -13.73 -0.24 40.47
N GLN A 309 -13.17 -1.45 40.61
CA GLN A 309 -13.45 -2.56 39.70
C GLN A 309 -14.64 -3.38 40.20
N MET A 310 -15.68 -3.48 39.36
CA MET A 310 -16.86 -4.31 39.60
C MET A 310 -16.44 -5.75 39.97
N PRO A 311 -16.97 -6.32 41.07
CA PRO A 311 -16.56 -7.64 41.52
C PRO A 311 -16.87 -8.71 40.45
N PRO A 312 -16.00 -9.71 40.26
CA PRO A 312 -16.10 -10.68 39.17
C PRO A 312 -17.37 -11.57 39.23
N ALA A 313 -18.07 -11.60 40.37
CA ALA A 313 -19.38 -12.25 40.50
C ALA A 313 -20.50 -11.44 39.80
N ALA A 314 -20.44 -10.10 39.86
CA ALA A 314 -21.40 -9.22 39.20
C ALA A 314 -21.24 -9.28 37.67
N ILE A 315 -20.01 -9.37 37.16
CA ILE A 315 -19.72 -9.55 35.73
C ILE A 315 -20.29 -10.89 35.22
N ARG A 316 -20.15 -11.97 36.00
CA ARG A 316 -20.71 -13.29 35.64
C ARG A 316 -22.23 -13.30 35.64
N SER A 317 -22.88 -12.62 36.60
CA SER A 317 -24.34 -12.46 36.61
C SER A 317 -24.84 -11.68 35.40
N LEU A 318 -24.14 -10.60 35.01
CA LEU A 318 -24.49 -9.80 33.84
C LEU A 318 -24.37 -10.63 32.54
N LEU A 319 -23.27 -11.37 32.37
CA LEU A 319 -23.06 -12.27 31.23
C LEU A 319 -24.07 -13.41 31.18
N ALA A 320 -24.46 -13.99 32.33
CA ALA A 320 -25.49 -15.02 32.39
C ALA A 320 -26.87 -14.49 31.99
N SER A 321 -27.22 -13.26 32.42
CA SER A 321 -28.48 -12.61 32.04
C SER A 321 -28.55 -12.24 30.55
N ALA A 322 -27.42 -11.84 29.97
CA ALA A 322 -27.32 -11.57 28.54
C ALA A 322 -27.40 -12.86 27.71
N ALA A 323 -26.81 -13.96 28.20
CA ALA A 323 -26.87 -15.25 27.54
C ALA A 323 -28.26 -15.92 27.63
N SER A 324 -29.02 -15.69 28.71
CA SER A 324 -30.41 -16.18 28.81
C SER A 324 -31.36 -15.49 27.82
N ASN A 325 -31.09 -14.23 27.45
CA ASN A 325 -31.87 -13.49 26.47
C ASN A 325 -31.52 -13.82 25.00
N LEU A 326 -30.55 -14.72 24.77
CA LEU A 326 -30.10 -15.14 23.43
C LEU A 326 -30.53 -16.57 23.06
N ARG A 327 -31.38 -17.23 23.86
CA ARG A 327 -31.95 -18.53 23.48
C ARG A 327 -33.11 -18.34 22.51
N ALA A 328 -32.83 -18.48 21.22
CA ALA A 328 -33.85 -18.87 20.24
C ALA A 328 -34.36 -20.27 20.58
N GLU A 329 -35.68 -20.45 20.64
CA GLU A 329 -36.30 -21.74 20.89
C GLU A 329 -35.94 -22.73 19.76
N ARG A 330 -35.23 -23.80 20.11
CA ARG A 330 -35.16 -25.01 19.28
C ARG A 330 -36.40 -25.85 19.61
N GLY A 331 -37.43 -25.74 18.77
CA GLY A 331 -38.51 -26.71 18.73
C GLY A 331 -38.02 -28.03 18.12
N ASP A 332 -38.20 -29.12 18.86
CA ASP A 332 -38.06 -30.49 18.36
C ASP A 332 -39.23 -30.81 17.42
N THR A 333 -38.95 -30.96 16.12
CA THR A 333 -39.80 -31.76 15.22
C THR A 333 -38.90 -32.53 14.25
N ALA A 334 -38.79 -33.84 14.49
CA ALA A 334 -38.29 -34.80 13.50
C ALA A 334 -39.37 -34.97 12.41
N GLY A 335 -39.11 -34.43 11.22
CA GLY A 335 -39.89 -34.64 10.00
C GLY A 335 -38.99 -35.16 8.87
N PRO A 336 -39.52 -35.89 7.88
CA PRO A 336 -38.69 -36.49 6.84
C PRO A 336 -38.06 -35.42 5.95
N ALA A 337 -36.88 -35.74 5.41
CA ALA A 337 -36.08 -34.84 4.57
C ALA A 337 -36.92 -34.16 3.47
N PRO A 338 -36.80 -32.83 3.28
CA PRO A 338 -37.54 -32.17 2.21
C PRO A 338 -36.94 -32.59 0.87
N SER A 339 -37.80 -33.11 0.00
CA SER A 339 -37.54 -33.23 -1.44
C SER A 339 -37.22 -31.87 -2.02
N ALA A 340 -36.26 -31.83 -2.96
CA ALA A 340 -35.85 -30.64 -3.69
C ALA A 340 -37.07 -29.86 -4.25
N PRO A 341 -37.16 -28.53 -4.06
CA PRO A 341 -38.20 -27.75 -4.70
C PRO A 341 -37.84 -27.55 -6.18
N ALA A 342 -38.84 -27.76 -7.03
CA ALA A 342 -38.80 -27.48 -8.44
C ALA A 342 -39.00 -25.98 -8.68
N GLY A 343 -38.08 -25.35 -9.42
CA GLY A 343 -38.20 -23.98 -9.95
C GLY A 343 -37.41 -22.91 -9.17
N PRO A 344 -36.95 -21.83 -9.85
CA PRO A 344 -36.20 -20.76 -9.18
C PRO A 344 -37.11 -20.02 -8.18
N ALA A 345 -36.68 -19.96 -6.92
CA ALA A 345 -37.40 -19.24 -5.87
C ALA A 345 -37.40 -17.73 -6.17
N SER A 346 -38.53 -17.05 -5.98
CA SER A 346 -38.58 -15.60 -6.10
C SER A 346 -37.91 -14.94 -4.89
N ALA A 347 -37.40 -13.73 -5.05
CA ALA A 347 -36.79 -12.95 -3.97
C ALA A 347 -37.78 -12.68 -2.83
N GLN A 348 -39.09 -12.67 -3.12
CA GLN A 348 -40.12 -12.58 -2.10
C GLN A 348 -40.23 -13.84 -1.23
N ASP A 349 -40.06 -15.02 -1.82
CA ASP A 349 -40.11 -16.30 -1.10
C ASP A 349 -38.89 -16.48 -0.17
N VAL A 350 -37.73 -15.97 -0.59
CA VAL A 350 -36.47 -16.06 0.16
C VAL A 350 -36.41 -15.03 1.29
N LEU A 351 -36.84 -13.79 1.04
CA LEU A 351 -36.73 -12.69 2.00
C LEU A 351 -37.94 -12.58 2.94
N GLY A 352 -39.08 -13.17 2.57
CA GLY A 352 -40.36 -12.98 3.25
C GLY A 352 -41.04 -11.66 2.85
N ALA A 353 -42.38 -11.65 2.88
CA ALA A 353 -43.19 -10.57 2.32
C ALA A 353 -42.96 -9.19 2.96
N GLU A 354 -42.76 -9.13 4.27
CA GLU A 354 -42.55 -7.86 5.00
C GLU A 354 -41.19 -7.23 4.66
N MET A 355 -40.12 -8.03 4.63
CA MET A 355 -38.77 -7.56 4.30
C MET A 355 -38.68 -7.15 2.82
N TYR A 356 -39.30 -7.93 1.93
CA TYR A 356 -39.35 -7.61 0.50
C TYR A 356 -40.06 -6.27 0.24
N ALA A 357 -41.18 -6.00 0.94
CA ALA A 357 -41.90 -4.75 0.82
C ALA A 357 -41.10 -3.54 1.34
N ALA A 358 -40.36 -3.71 2.44
CA ALA A 358 -39.50 -2.67 3.00
C ALA A 358 -38.36 -2.29 2.03
N ILE A 359 -37.67 -3.28 1.45
CA ILE A 359 -36.56 -3.03 0.51
C ILE A 359 -37.07 -2.36 -0.77
N LYS A 360 -38.24 -2.77 -1.28
CA LYS A 360 -38.84 -2.16 -2.46
C LYS A 360 -39.28 -0.71 -2.23
N ALA A 361 -39.69 -0.37 -1.01
CA ALA A 361 -40.05 0.99 -0.64
C ALA A 361 -38.82 1.91 -0.52
N GLU A 362 -37.70 1.40 0.01
CA GLU A 362 -36.45 2.15 0.14
C GLU A 362 -35.68 2.26 -1.19
N SER A 363 -35.85 1.29 -2.10
CA SER A 363 -35.09 1.19 -3.35
C SER A 363 -35.98 0.82 -4.54
N PRO A 364 -36.87 1.71 -5.02
CA PRO A 364 -37.89 1.41 -6.03
C PRO A 364 -37.35 1.11 -7.44
N GLY A 365 -36.04 1.26 -7.68
CA GLY A 365 -35.39 0.96 -8.96
C GLY A 365 -34.68 -0.40 -9.02
N TRP A 366 -34.74 -1.20 -7.95
CA TRP A 366 -34.03 -2.47 -7.85
C TRP A 366 -34.98 -3.63 -8.13
N ASP A 367 -34.71 -4.39 -9.18
CA ASP A 367 -35.39 -5.65 -9.46
C ASP A 367 -34.69 -6.77 -8.68
N LEU A 368 -35.23 -7.08 -7.51
CA LEU A 368 -34.65 -8.01 -6.55
C LEU A 368 -34.59 -9.44 -7.10
N ASP A 369 -35.53 -9.82 -7.98
CA ASP A 369 -35.53 -11.13 -8.62
C ASP A 369 -34.40 -11.24 -9.65
N VAL A 370 -34.17 -10.19 -10.43
CA VAL A 370 -33.03 -10.12 -11.37
C VAL A 370 -31.69 -10.13 -10.65
N LEU A 371 -31.59 -9.44 -9.52
CA LEU A 371 -30.37 -9.42 -8.70
C LEU A 371 -30.07 -10.79 -8.10
N MET A 372 -31.11 -11.51 -7.67
CA MET A 372 -30.95 -12.86 -7.13
C MET A 372 -30.54 -13.86 -8.22
N GLN A 373 -31.14 -13.77 -9.41
CA GLN A 373 -30.72 -14.58 -10.56
C GLN A 373 -29.27 -14.28 -11.00
N GLN A 374 -28.86 -13.01 -10.96
CA GLN A 374 -27.46 -12.66 -11.22
C GLN A 374 -26.52 -13.25 -10.18
N PHE A 375 -26.88 -13.18 -8.89
CA PHE A 375 -26.08 -13.77 -7.82
C PHE A 375 -25.95 -15.30 -7.96
N ASP A 376 -27.05 -15.99 -8.25
CA ASP A 376 -27.04 -17.44 -8.45
C ASP A 376 -26.24 -17.86 -9.68
N SER A 377 -26.18 -17.03 -10.73
CA SER A 377 -25.33 -17.28 -11.89
C SER A 377 -23.83 -17.13 -11.64
N PHE A 378 -23.44 -16.52 -10.51
CA PHE A 378 -22.05 -16.34 -10.10
C PHE A 378 -21.51 -17.48 -9.22
N MET A 379 -22.40 -18.32 -8.67
CA MET A 379 -22.08 -19.51 -7.87
C MET A 379 -22.04 -20.75 -8.76
#